data_AF-A0A9P9D7T0-F1
#
_entry.id   AF-A0A9P9D7T0-F1
#
_cell.length_a   1.000
_cell.length_b   1.000
_cell.length_c   1.000
_cell.angle_alpha   90.00
_cell.angle_beta   90.00
_cell.angle_gamma   90.00
#
_symmetry.space_group_name_H-M   'P 1'
#
loop_
_entity.id
_entity.type
_entity.pdbx_description
1 polymer ?
#
loop_
_entity_poly.entity_id
_entity_poly.type
_entity_poly.pdbx_seq_one_letter_code
_entity_poly.pdbx_strand_id
1 'polypeptide(L)' 'MKKSSYLVNVARGAIIKEDVAEALKSGHLVSYGGDVWSPQPAPGDHVLRTARSPFDGGNAMVPHTSGTSLDA' A
#
# COMPACT_ATOMS: atom_id res chain seq x y z
N MET A 1 -6.56 -4.12 12.82
CA MET A 1 -7.75 -4.35 11.97
C MET A 1 -8.28 -5.77 12.25
N LYS A 2 -9.34 -6.24 11.56
CA LYS A 2 -9.70 -7.67 11.63
C LYS A 2 -8.55 -8.50 11.05
N LYS A 3 -8.29 -9.69 11.60
CA LYS A 3 -7.29 -10.61 11.03
C LYS A 3 -7.71 -11.00 9.61
N SER A 4 -6.73 -11.07 8.71
CA SER A 4 -6.93 -11.35 7.28
C SER A 4 -7.82 -10.33 6.57
N SER A 5 -7.66 -9.04 6.91
CA SER A 5 -8.40 -7.95 6.25
C SER A 5 -7.63 -7.33 5.08
N TYR A 6 -8.36 -6.64 4.21
CA TYR A 6 -7.83 -5.84 3.11
C TYR A 6 -7.82 -4.37 3.53
N LEU A 7 -6.75 -3.65 3.23
CA LEU A 7 -6.64 -2.20 3.44
C LEU A 7 -6.35 -1.51 2.12
N VAL A 8 -7.15 -0.50 1.78
CA VAL A 8 -6.93 0.32 0.58
C VAL A 8 -6.78 1.78 1.01
N ASN A 9 -5.77 2.47 0.48
CA ASN A 9 -5.55 3.88 0.71
C ASN A 9 -5.30 4.63 -0.60
N VAL A 10 -6.27 5.45 -1.01
CA VAL A 10 -6.16 6.40 -2.14
C VAL A 10 -6.27 7.85 -1.65
N ALA A 11 -6.08 8.07 -0.35
CA ALA A 11 -6.18 9.39 0.26
C ALA A 11 -4.81 10.09 0.27
N ARG A 12 -3.95 9.80 1.25
CA ARG A 12 -2.58 10.33 1.35
C ARG A 12 -1.65 9.28 1.96
N GLY A 13 -0.40 9.23 1.48
CA GLY A 13 0.59 8.27 1.97
C GLY A 13 0.89 8.43 3.47
N ALA A 14 0.96 9.68 3.94
CA ALA A 14 1.29 10.02 5.33
C ALA A 14 0.20 9.65 6.36
N ILE A 15 -0.99 9.21 5.93
CA ILE A 15 -2.05 8.72 6.84
C ILE A 15 -1.70 7.33 7.38
N ILE A 16 -0.92 6.56 6.61
CA ILE A 16 -0.54 5.20 6.93
C ILE A 16 0.73 5.20 7.76
N LYS A 17 0.74 4.38 8.81
CA LYS A 17 1.90 4.16 9.68
C LYS A 17 2.87 3.17 9.05
N GLU A 18 4.12 3.19 9.54
CA GLU A 18 5.22 2.34 9.07
C GLU A 18 4.94 0.83 9.27
N ASP A 19 3.95 0.47 10.08
CA ASP A 19 3.60 -0.90 10.44
C ASP A 19 2.80 -1.69 9.39
N VAL A 20 2.32 -1.05 8.31
CA VAL A 20 1.53 -1.75 7.27
C VAL A 20 2.35 -2.84 6.58
N ALA A 21 3.64 -2.62 6.34
CA ALA A 21 4.51 -3.65 5.78
C ALA A 21 4.60 -4.88 6.71
N GLU A 22 4.67 -4.67 8.02
CA GLU A 22 4.72 -5.75 9.02
C GLU A 22 3.36 -6.43 9.19
N ALA A 23 2.28 -5.66 9.17
CA ALA A 23 0.93 -6.20 9.18
C ALA A 23 0.64 -7.07 7.95
N LEU A 24 1.20 -6.71 6.78
CA LEU A 24 1.12 -7.51 5.57
C LEU A 24 2.00 -8.77 5.66
N LYS A 25 3.27 -8.63 6.05
CA LYS A 25 4.21 -9.76 6.21
C LYS A 25 3.71 -10.80 7.22
N SER A 26 3.08 -10.37 8.31
CA SER A 26 2.51 -11.26 9.34
C SER A 26 1.19 -11.92 8.93
N GLY A 27 0.59 -11.51 7.80
CA GLY A 27 -0.73 -11.98 7.37
C GLY A 27 -1.90 -11.41 8.20
N HIS A 28 -1.66 -10.42 9.07
CA HIS A 28 -2.74 -9.68 9.71
C HIS A 28 -3.57 -8.93 8.66
N LEU A 29 -2.89 -8.33 7.69
CA LEU A 29 -3.46 -7.91 6.41
C LEU A 29 -3.18 -8.99 5.36
N VAL A 30 -4.20 -9.35 4.59
CA VAL A 30 -4.04 -10.19 3.39
C VAL A 30 -3.63 -9.34 2.18
N SER A 31 -3.98 -8.05 2.17
CA SER A 31 -3.57 -7.15 1.11
C SER A 31 -3.52 -5.69 1.56
N TYR A 32 -2.59 -4.95 0.97
CA TYR A 32 -2.56 -3.50 0.98
C TYR A 32 -2.44 -2.96 -0.47
N GLY A 33 -3.16 -1.89 -0.77
CA GLY A 33 -3.12 -1.27 -2.08
C GLY A 33 -3.53 0.19 -2.08
N GLY A 34 -3.20 0.89 -3.15
CA GLY A 34 -3.36 2.33 -3.23
C GLY A 34 -2.39 2.96 -4.22
N ASP A 35 -2.58 4.24 -4.46
CA ASP A 35 -1.75 5.01 -5.38
C ASP A 35 -0.92 6.10 -4.67
N VAL A 36 -1.13 6.31 -3.37
CA VAL A 36 -0.51 7.41 -2.63
C VAL A 36 0.73 7.00 -1.85
N TRP A 37 1.71 7.90 -1.84
CA TRP A 37 3.02 7.71 -1.21
C TRP A 37 3.42 8.93 -0.38
N SER A 38 4.39 8.76 0.52
CA SER A 38 5.01 9.86 1.27
C SER A 38 6.48 9.52 1.57
N PRO A 39 7.48 10.29 1.07
CA PRO A 39 7.34 11.43 0.15
C PRO A 39 6.96 11.00 -1.28
N GLN A 40 6.72 11.99 -2.16
CA GLN A 40 6.56 11.79 -3.61
C GLN A 40 7.61 12.62 -4.36
N PRO A 41 8.40 12.03 -5.27
CA PRO A 41 8.36 10.63 -5.72
C PRO A 41 8.71 9.62 -4.63
N ALA A 42 8.06 8.45 -4.65
CA ALA A 42 8.37 7.39 -3.70
C ALA A 42 9.81 6.88 -3.92
N PRO A 43 10.66 6.82 -2.89
CA PRO A 43 12.02 6.28 -3.00
C PRO A 43 12.05 4.89 -3.66
N GLY A 44 13.11 4.57 -4.41
CA GLY A 44 13.21 3.30 -5.15
C GLY A 44 13.19 2.06 -4.26
N ASP A 45 13.65 2.21 -3.02
CA ASP A 45 13.73 1.21 -1.96
C ASP A 45 12.54 1.27 -0.97
N HIS A 46 11.51 2.07 -1.25
CA HIS A 46 10.36 2.20 -0.37
C HIS A 46 9.70 0.83 -0.12
N VAL A 47 9.56 0.42 1.14
CA VAL A 47 9.16 -0.94 1.56
C VAL A 47 7.85 -1.43 0.90
N LEU A 48 6.87 -0.54 0.74
CA LEU A 48 5.57 -0.88 0.14
C LEU A 48 5.64 -1.17 -1.37
N ARG A 49 6.78 -0.94 -2.04
CA ARG A 49 6.97 -1.34 -3.45
C ARG A 49 7.02 -2.85 -3.63
N THR A 50 7.49 -3.58 -2.62
CA THR A 50 7.77 -5.02 -2.72
C THR A 50 7.24 -5.84 -1.55
N ALA A 51 6.70 -5.20 -0.51
CA ALA A 51 6.06 -5.90 0.60
C ALA A 51 4.99 -6.87 0.09
N ARG A 52 4.98 -8.11 0.58
CA ARG A 52 4.01 -9.15 0.22
C ARG A 52 3.48 -9.84 1.48
N SER A 53 2.28 -10.40 1.36
CA SER A 53 1.72 -11.28 2.38
C SER A 53 2.29 -12.70 2.29
N PRO A 54 2.09 -13.55 3.31
CA PRO A 54 2.47 -14.97 3.26
C PRO A 54 1.79 -15.81 2.17
N PHE A 55 0.77 -15.26 1.49
CA PHE A 55 -0.07 -15.97 0.52
C PHE A 55 0.36 -15.73 -0.95
N ASP A 56 1.63 -15.37 -1.17
CA ASP A 56 2.20 -15.05 -2.50
C ASP A 56 1.40 -13.98 -3.27
N GLY A 57 1.16 -12.83 -2.62
CA GLY A 57 0.40 -11.71 -3.18
C GLY A 57 0.18 -10.60 -2.16
N GLY A 58 -0.92 -9.87 -2.29
CA GLY A 58 -1.36 -8.89 -1.28
C GLY A 58 -0.73 -7.50 -1.40
N ASN A 59 -0.21 -7.15 -2.58
CA ASN A 59 0.27 -5.80 -2.87
C ASN A 59 -0.34 -5.30 -4.18
N ALA A 60 -1.09 -4.21 -4.09
CA ALA A 60 -1.71 -3.52 -5.23
C ALA A 60 -1.31 -2.04 -5.24
N MET A 61 -0.05 -1.75 -4.94
CA MET A 61 0.50 -0.39 -5.01
C MET A 61 0.77 0.02 -6.45
N VAL A 62 0.36 1.25 -6.79
CA VAL A 62 0.63 1.89 -8.08
C VAL A 62 1.17 3.31 -7.86
N PRO A 63 1.79 3.96 -8.87
CA PRO A 63 2.12 5.40 -8.77
C PRO A 63 0.87 6.24 -8.56
N HIS A 64 1.03 7.47 -8.04
CA HIS A 64 -0.09 8.37 -7.71
C HIS A 64 -0.78 8.90 -8.97
N THR A 65 -1.75 8.14 -9.47
CA THR A 65 -2.39 8.40 -10.76
C THR A 65 -3.90 8.34 -10.75
N SER A 66 -4.56 7.91 -9.67
CA SER A 66 -6.04 7.75 -9.69
C SER A 66 -6.77 9.06 -9.93
N GLY A 67 -6.28 10.16 -9.35
CA GLY A 67 -6.80 11.51 -9.56
C GLY A 67 -6.23 12.26 -10.77
N THR A 68 -5.45 11.59 -11.63
CA THR A 68 -4.91 12.18 -12.87
C THR A 68 -5.21 11.30 -14.09
N SER A 69 -6.38 10.67 -14.08
CA SER A 69 -6.92 10.05 -15.30
C SER A 69 -7.16 11.13 -16.37
N LEU A 70 -7.45 10.70 -17.60
CA LEU A 70 -7.72 11.65 -18.70
C LEU A 70 -8.99 12.49 -18.47
N ASP A 71 -9.94 11.96 -17.71
CA ASP A 71 -11.25 12.58 -17.47
C ASP A 71 -11.31 13.44 -16.20
N ALA A 72 -10.34 13.30 -15.30
CA ALA A 72 -10.33 13.90 -13.96
C ALA A 72 -10.03 15.41 -13.96
#